data_AF-A0A844F664-F1
#
_entry.id   AF-A0A844F664-F1
#
_cell.length_a   1.000
_cell.length_b   1.000
_cell.length_c   1.000
_cell.angle_alpha   90.00
_cell.angle_beta   90.00
_cell.angle_gamma   90.00
#
_symmetry.space_group_name_H-M   'P 1'
#
loop_
_entity.id
_entity.type
_entity.pdbx_description
1 polymer ?
#
loop_
_entity_poly.entity_id
_entity_poly.type
_entity_poly.pdbx_seq_one_letter_code
_entity_poly.pdbx_strand_id
1 'polypeptide(L)' 'MRKKMTAKKWTVVALIICLISLIGTSFVQTSNQKIKIKSMKWESPQGNLLSADLWIPQNATADTPAPCIITAEG' A
#
# COMPACT_ATOMS: atom_id res chain seq x y z
N MET A 1 -34.69 28.20 0.52
CA MET A 1 -34.93 26.79 0.90
C MET A 1 -33.70 25.94 0.58
N ARG A 2 -33.04 25.34 1.58
CA ARG A 2 -31.83 24.50 1.38
C ARG A 2 -32.27 23.09 0.97
N LYS A 3 -32.05 22.72 -0.30
CA LYS A 3 -32.41 21.40 -0.82
C LYS A 3 -31.59 20.32 -0.12
N LYS A 4 -32.20 19.55 0.79
CA LYS A 4 -31.52 18.44 1.47
C LYS A 4 -31.16 17.37 0.43
N MET A 5 -29.88 17.01 0.35
CA MET A 5 -29.43 15.94 -0.51
C MET A 5 -29.94 14.59 0.01
N THR A 6 -30.50 13.79 -0.89
CA THR A 6 -31.01 12.44 -0.60
C THR A 6 -29.87 11.49 -0.23
N ALA A 7 -30.13 10.52 0.65
CA ALA A 7 -29.12 9.55 1.13
C ALA A 7 -28.31 8.90 -0.01
N LYS A 8 -28.97 8.51 -1.11
CA LYS A 8 -28.32 7.95 -2.31
C LYS A 8 -27.21 8.86 -2.88
N LYS A 9 -27.43 10.17 -2.92
CA LYS A 9 -26.46 11.14 -3.46
C LYS A 9 -25.27 11.31 -2.51
N TRP A 10 -25.49 11.25 -1.20
CA TRP A 10 -24.41 11.27 -0.21
C TRP A 10 -23.54 10.01 -0.27
N THR A 11 -24.15 8.83 -0.45
CA THR A 11 -23.39 7.58 -0.62
C THR A 11 -22.48 7.64 -1.86
N VAL A 12 -22.97 8.18 -2.98
CA VAL A 12 -22.16 8.33 -4.20
C VAL A 12 -20.97 9.28 -3.94
N VAL A 13 -21.19 10.41 -3.27
CA VAL A 13 -20.10 11.34 -2.93
C VAL A 13 -19.07 10.68 -2.01
N ALA A 14 -19.52 9.97 -0.98
CA ALA A 14 -18.63 9.24 -0.08
C ALA A 14 -17.80 8.18 -0.83
N LEU A 15 -18.43 7.45 -1.74
CA LEU A 15 -17.75 6.44 -2.56
C LEU A 15 -16.68 7.07 -3.45
N ILE A 16 -16.98 8.21 -4.09
CA ILE A 16 -16.00 8.95 -4.91
C ILE A 16 -14.80 9.38 -4.06
N ILE A 17 -15.03 9.91 -2.86
CA ILE A 17 -13.96 10.31 -1.95
C ILE A 17 -13.10 9.10 -1.57
N CYS A 18 -13.72 7.96 -1.24
CA CYS A 18 -12.97 6.72 -0.95
C CYS A 18 -12.11 6.26 -2.13
N LEU A 19 -12.64 6.31 -3.36
CA LEU A 19 -11.89 5.98 -4.57
C LEU A 19 -10.68 6.88 -4.78
N ILE A 20 -10.85 8.19 -4.61
CA ILE A 20 -9.74 9.15 -4.74
C ILE A 20 -8.68 8.87 -3.68
N SER A 21 -9.08 8.57 -2.44
CA SER A 21 -8.15 8.22 -1.36
C SER A 21 -7.36 6.93 -1.63
N LEU A 22 -8.00 5.91 -2.20
CA LEU A 22 -7.31 4.67 -2.58
C LEU A 22 -6.25 4.92 -3.66
N ILE A 23 -6.58 5.71 -4.68
CA ILE A 23 -5.64 6.09 -5.74
C ILE A 23 -4.48 6.89 -5.14
N GLY A 24 -4.77 7.92 -4.35
CA GLY A 24 -3.74 8.74 -3.69
C GLY A 24 -2.81 7.92 -2.81
N THR A 25 -3.36 6.96 -2.06
CA THR A 25 -2.59 6.03 -1.21
C THR A 25 -1.62 5.18 -2.04
N SER A 26 -2.07 4.65 -3.19
CA SER A 26 -1.22 3.88 -4.10
C SER A 26 -0.04 4.70 -4.64
N PHE A 27 -0.27 5.97 -5.00
CA PHE A 27 0.79 6.87 -5.45
C PHE A 27 1.82 7.17 -4.36
N VAL A 28 1.37 7.41 -3.12
CA VAL A 28 2.26 7.68 -1.98
C VAL A 28 3.08 6.44 -1.62
N GLN A 29 2.44 5.27 -1.47
CA GLN A 29 3.11 4.03 -1.09
C GLN A 29 4.15 3.57 -2.11
N THR A 30 3.88 3.74 -3.41
CA THR A 30 4.80 3.33 -4.48
C THR A 30 5.81 4.41 -4.86
N SER A 31 5.80 5.57 -4.19
CA SER A 31 6.60 6.76 -4.55
C SER A 31 6.49 7.07 -6.05
N ASN A 32 5.26 7.21 -6.54
CA ASN A 32 4.96 7.41 -7.96
C ASN A 32 5.52 6.29 -8.86
N GLN A 33 5.27 5.03 -8.50
CA GLN A 33 5.71 3.82 -9.21
C GLN A 33 7.23 3.55 -9.24
N LYS A 34 8.01 4.25 -8.41
CA LYS A 34 9.47 4.06 -8.29
C LYS A 34 9.86 2.93 -7.32
N ILE A 35 8.91 2.46 -6.53
CA ILE A 35 9.12 1.40 -5.54
C ILE A 35 8.21 0.23 -5.89
N LYS A 36 8.80 -0.95 -6.06
CA LYS A 36 8.09 -2.21 -6.24
C LYS A 36 7.83 -2.84 -4.87
N ILE A 37 6.57 -3.10 -4.56
CA ILE A 37 6.17 -3.78 -3.32
C ILE A 37 5.97 -5.26 -3.64
N LYS A 38 6.64 -6.15 -2.90
CA LYS A 38 6.48 -7.60 -3.01
C LYS A 38 6.03 -8.17 -1.67
N SER A 39 4.81 -8.67 -1.62
CA SER A 39 4.31 -9.42 -0.48
C SER A 39 4.94 -10.81 -0.47
N MET A 40 5.55 -11.16 0.65
CA MET A 40 6.28 -12.39 0.87
C MET A 40 5.64 -13.12 2.05
N LYS A 41 5.48 -14.44 1.91
CA LYS A 41 4.98 -15.30 2.96
C LYS A 41 5.88 -16.51 3.09
N TRP A 42 6.25 -16.87 4.31
CA TRP A 42 7.09 -18.02 4.58
C TRP A 42 6.77 -18.63 5.93
N GLU A 43 7.10 -19.90 6.11
CA GLU A 43 6.96 -20.58 7.40
C GLU A 43 8.16 -20.28 8.28
N SER A 44 7.89 -19.89 9.52
CA SER A 44 8.89 -19.81 10.58
C SER A 44 9.31 -21.21 11.04
N PRO A 45 10.49 -21.36 11.66
CA PRO A 45 10.91 -22.63 12.25
C PRO A 45 9.93 -23.19 13.29
N GLN A 46 9.08 -22.35 13.88
CA GLN A 46 8.04 -22.76 14.84
C GLN A 46 6.72 -23.19 14.16
N GLY A 47 6.66 -23.22 12.83
CA GLY A 47 5.46 -23.60 12.05
C GLY A 47 4.45 -22.48 11.83
N ASN A 48 4.73 -21.25 12.28
CA ASN A 48 3.86 -20.09 12.05
C ASN A 48 4.13 -19.47 10.67
N LEU A 49 3.10 -18.99 9.99
CA LEU A 49 3.23 -18.20 8.76
C LEU A 49 3.66 -16.76 9.08
N LEU A 50 4.83 -16.39 8.61
CA LEU A 50 5.34 -15.02 8.60
C LEU A 50 4.94 -14.36 7.28
N SER A 51 4.47 -13.11 7.37
CA SER A 51 4.15 -12.28 6.22
C SER A 51 4.95 -10.98 6.31
N ALA A 52 5.55 -10.56 5.21
CA ALA A 52 6.23 -9.28 5.12
C ALA A 52 6.04 -8.65 3.74
N ASP A 53 6.05 -7.33 3.69
CA ASP A 53 6.09 -6.58 2.44
C ASP A 53 7.51 -6.04 2.22
N LEU A 54 8.09 -6.41 1.08
CA LEU A 54 9.41 -5.94 0.66
C LEU A 54 9.27 -4.77 -0.31
N TRP A 55 9.83 -3.62 0.06
CA TRP A 55 9.90 -2.43 -0.78
C TRP A 55 11.23 -2.35 -1.52
N ILE A 56 11.20 -2.46 -2.84
CA ILE A 56 12.39 -2.49 -3.70
C ILE A 56 12.44 -1.22 -4.54
N PRO A 57 13.41 -0.31 -4.31
CA PRO A 57 13.61 0.86 -5.16
C PRO A 57 14.21 0.46 -6.52
N GLN A 58 13.99 1.26 -7.57
CA GLN A 58 14.51 1.00 -8.92
C GLN A 58 16.02 0.76 -9.02
N ASN A 59 16.81 1.39 -8.13
CA ASN A 59 18.27 1.24 -8.13
C ASN A 59 18.75 -0.06 -7.47
N ALA A 60 17.91 -0.78 -6.72
CA ALA A 60 18.30 -2.02 -6.06
C ALA A 60 18.26 -3.18 -7.06
N THR A 61 19.35 -3.36 -7.80
CA THR A 61 19.52 -4.42 -8.81
C THR A 61 20.66 -5.36 -8.40
N ALA A 62 20.85 -6.46 -9.15
CA ALA A 62 21.99 -7.36 -8.92
C ALA A 62 23.34 -6.67 -9.18
N ASP A 63 23.37 -5.75 -10.15
CA ASP A 63 24.58 -5.00 -10.52
C ASP A 63 24.84 -3.84 -9.56
N THR A 64 23.79 -3.31 -8.93
CA THR A 64 23.82 -2.20 -7.97
C THR A 64 23.11 -2.57 -6.66
N PRO A 65 23.73 -3.38 -5.80
CA PRO A 65 23.12 -3.79 -4.54
C PRO A 65 22.91 -2.60 -3.60
N ALA A 66 21.72 -2.48 -3.04
CA ALA A 66 21.36 -1.45 -2.07
C ALA A 66 21.26 -2.05 -0.65
N PRO A 67 21.53 -1.26 0.40
CA PRO A 67 21.34 -1.72 1.78
C PRO A 67 19.88 -2.06 2.07
N CYS A 68 19.66 -3.08 2.92
CA CYS A 68 18.34 -3.52 3.35
C CYS A 68 18.08 -3.07 4.80
N ILE A 69 16.89 -2.53 5.07
CA ILE A 69 16.40 -2.20 6.41
C ILE A 69 15.23 -3.13 6.72
N ILE A 70 15.28 -3.79 7.88
CA ILE A 70 14.24 -4.70 8.35
C ILE A 70 13.57 -4.10 9.58
N THR A 71 12.25 -4.01 9.55
CA THR A 71 11.43 -3.60 10.69
C THR A 71 10.52 -4.76 11.07
N ALA A 72 10.48 -5.09 12.36
CA ALA A 72 9.53 -6.02 12.93
C ALA A 72 8.67 -5.26 13.95
N GLU A 73 7.36 -5.44 13.87
CA GLU A 73 6.45 -5.00 14.92
C GLU A 73 6.60 -5.95 16.12
N GLY A 74 6.65 -5.38 17.34
CA GLY A 74 6.86 -6.12 18.59
C GLY A 74 5.58 -6.36 19.37
#